data_AF-A0A060C7Z1-F1
#
_entry.id   AF-A0A060C7Z1-F1
#
_cell.length_a   1.000
_cell.length_b   1.000
_cell.length_c   1.000
_cell.angle_alpha   90.00
_cell.angle_beta   90.00
_cell.angle_gamma   90.00
#
_symmetry.space_group_name_H-M   'P 1'
#
loop_
_entity.id
_entity.type
_entity.pdbx_description
1 polymer ?
#
loop_
_entity_poly.entity_id
_entity_poly.type
_entity_poly.pdbx_seq_one_letter_code
_entity_poly.pdbx_strand_id
1 'polypeptide(L)'
;FVKDDKLYVFYTGNVRDESWPKCGVSSKWWAVSEDGIHFEKLGELFPHPEGFTKDVRDPKVWQGKNGRYYLMVGARSNANIGDILIYESENFSQWQLHGSLIEGELTDIRGYMIECPD
;
A
#
# COMPACT_ATOMS: atom_id res chain seq x y z
N PHE A 1 -1.86 10.49 7.84
CA PHE A 1 -2.41 11.56 7.00
C PHE A 1 -3.46 12.31 7.82
N VAL A 2 -3.47 13.64 7.84
CA VAL A 2 -4.49 14.41 8.58
C VAL A 2 -5.51 14.94 7.59
N LYS A 3 -6.80 14.67 7.83
CA LYS A 3 -7.92 15.14 7.01
C LYS A 3 -9.12 15.43 7.92
N ASP A 4 -9.77 16.57 7.72
CA ASP A 4 -10.95 16.99 8.48
C ASP A 4 -10.73 16.92 10.01
N ASP A 5 -9.57 17.36 10.48
CA ASP A 5 -9.10 17.29 11.88
C ASP A 5 -9.02 15.86 12.48
N LYS A 6 -9.02 14.83 11.62
CA LYS A 6 -8.84 13.42 12.01
C LYS A 6 -7.52 12.86 11.50
N LEU A 7 -6.93 11.97 12.28
CA LEU A 7 -5.74 11.22 11.91
C LEU A 7 -6.11 9.92 11.22
N TYR A 8 -5.67 9.76 9.98
CA TYR A 8 -5.78 8.52 9.21
C TYR A 8 -4.43 7.79 9.19
N VAL A 9 -4.45 6.52 9.58
CA VAL A 9 -3.31 5.60 9.49
C VAL A 9 -3.60 4.56 8.43
N PHE A 10 -2.62 4.34 7.56
CA PHE A 10 -2.63 3.33 6.50
C PHE A 10 -1.65 2.24 6.91
N TYR A 11 -2.05 0.98 6.81
CA TYR A 11 -1.24 -0.12 7.31
C TYR A 11 -1.45 -1.40 6.52
N THR A 12 -0.49 -2.33 6.66
CA THR A 12 -0.57 -3.65 6.07
C THR A 12 -1.16 -4.65 7.06
N GLY A 13 -2.33 -5.18 6.74
CA GLY A 13 -2.95 -6.29 7.46
C GLY A 13 -2.40 -7.61 6.93
N ASN A 14 -1.87 -8.44 7.84
CA ASN A 14 -1.36 -9.78 7.50
C ASN A 14 -2.28 -10.83 8.11
N VAL A 15 -2.87 -11.69 7.26
CA VAL A 15 -3.56 -12.90 7.74
C VAL A 15 -2.54 -14.02 7.82
N ARG A 16 -2.39 -14.59 9.01
CA ARG A 16 -1.56 -15.77 9.25
C ARG A 16 -2.49 -16.97 9.35
N ASP A 17 -2.38 -17.87 8.39
CA ASP A 17 -2.99 -19.19 8.43
C ASP A 17 -1.92 -20.27 8.61
N GLU A 18 -2.31 -21.55 8.56
CA GLU A 18 -1.40 -22.70 8.70
C GLU A 18 -0.31 -22.75 7.61
N SER A 19 -0.50 -22.02 6.51
CA SER A 19 0.47 -21.95 5.40
C SER A 19 1.53 -20.85 5.60
N TRP A 20 1.45 -20.07 6.69
CA TRP A 20 2.43 -19.05 7.02
C TRP A 20 3.82 -19.68 7.27
N PRO A 21 4.93 -19.10 6.75
CA PRO A 21 5.04 -17.79 6.10
C PRO A 21 4.86 -17.81 4.58
N LYS A 22 4.47 -18.94 3.96
CA LYS A 22 4.49 -19.11 2.50
C LYS A 22 3.31 -18.43 1.79
N CYS A 23 2.07 -18.59 2.27
CA CYS A 23 0.88 -18.11 1.55
C CYS A 23 -0.05 -17.20 2.37
N GLY A 24 0.50 -16.39 3.28
CA GLY A 24 -0.31 -15.37 3.98
C GLY A 24 -0.85 -14.29 3.03
N VAL A 25 -2.04 -13.75 3.32
CA VAL A 25 -2.64 -12.63 2.58
C VAL A 25 -2.15 -11.31 3.17
N SER A 26 -1.67 -10.41 2.31
CA SER A 26 -1.31 -9.03 2.66
C SER A 26 -2.28 -8.05 2.00
N SER A 27 -3.09 -7.42 2.83
CA SER A 27 -4.11 -6.44 2.43
C SER A 27 -3.77 -5.05 2.96
N LYS A 28 -4.24 -4.00 2.30
CA LYS A 28 -4.02 -2.61 2.72
C LYS A 28 -5.26 -2.12 3.41
N TRP A 29 -5.07 -1.62 4.62
CA TRP A 29 -6.16 -1.19 5.48
C TRP A 29 -5.92 0.25 5.90
N TRP A 30 -6.97 0.83 6.44
CA TRP A 30 -6.92 2.14 7.07
C TRP A 30 -7.76 2.20 8.33
N ALA A 31 -7.38 3.11 9.20
CA ALA A 31 -8.08 3.42 10.42
C ALA A 31 -8.07 4.92 10.66
N VAL A 32 -9.10 5.40 11.35
CA VAL A 32 -9.27 6.83 11.68
C VAL A 32 -9.26 7.01 13.20
N SER A 33 -8.71 8.13 13.65
CA SER A 33 -8.67 8.53 15.04
C SER A 33 -8.95 10.03 15.17
N GLU A 34 -9.71 10.40 16.20
CA GLU A 34 -9.98 11.80 16.56
C GLU A 34 -9.04 12.30 17.66
N ASP A 35 -8.46 11.40 18.46
CA ASP A 35 -7.60 11.73 19.62
C ASP A 35 -6.13 11.28 19.46
N GLY A 36 -5.81 10.58 18.35
CA GLY A 36 -4.50 10.00 18.08
C GLY A 36 -4.16 8.76 18.92
N ILE A 37 -5.09 8.28 19.75
CA ILE A 37 -4.89 7.17 20.69
C ILE A 37 -5.80 5.99 20.31
N HIS A 38 -7.08 6.24 20.05
CA HIS A 38 -8.07 5.24 19.70
C HIS A 38 -8.35 5.25 18.20
N PHE A 39 -8.26 4.09 17.57
CA PHE A 39 -8.40 3.94 16.12
C PHE A 39 -9.56 3.02 15.76
N GLU A 40 -10.49 3.55 14.96
CA GLU A 40 -11.56 2.77 14.34
C GLU A 40 -11.07 2.22 12.99
N LYS A 41 -11.16 0.90 12.79
CA LYS A 41 -10.80 0.26 11.53
C LYS A 41 -11.90 0.51 10.50
N LEU A 42 -11.53 1.11 9.37
CA LEU A 42 -12.47 1.46 8.29
C LEU A 42 -12.59 0.36 7.22
N GLY A 43 -11.73 -0.66 7.26
CA GLY A 43 -11.76 -1.78 6.33
C GLY A 43 -10.54 -1.87 5.41
N GLU A 44 -10.64 -2.75 4.43
CA GLU A 44 -9.67 -2.89 3.34
C GLU A 44 -9.86 -1.76 2.32
N LEU A 45 -8.75 -1.20 1.83
CA LEU A 45 -8.73 -0.08 0.89
C LEU A 45 -8.98 -0.52 -0.56
N PHE A 46 -8.37 -1.65 -0.95
CA PHE A 46 -8.41 -2.18 -2.31
C PHE A 46 -7.93 -3.64 -2.31
N PRO A 47 -8.38 -4.44 -3.30
CA PRO A 47 -7.94 -5.82 -3.44
C PRO A 47 -6.43 -5.93 -3.71
N HIS A 48 -5.86 -7.09 -3.41
CA HIS A 48 -4.47 -7.39 -3.70
C HIS A 48 -4.18 -7.28 -5.22
N PRO A 49 -3.08 -6.64 -5.65
CA PRO A 49 -2.79 -6.45 -7.07
C PRO A 49 -2.35 -7.75 -7.75
N GLU A 50 -2.87 -8.01 -8.94
CA GLU A 50 -2.44 -9.14 -9.76
C GLU A 50 -0.98 -8.98 -10.22
N GLY A 51 -0.28 -10.10 -10.42
CA GLY A 51 1.13 -10.10 -10.86
C GLY A 51 2.16 -9.94 -9.73
N PHE A 52 1.70 -9.75 -8.49
CA PHE A 52 2.55 -9.60 -7.31
C PHE A 52 2.38 -10.76 -6.34
N THR A 53 3.45 -11.03 -5.59
CA THR A 53 3.42 -11.96 -4.47
C THR A 53 2.69 -11.32 -3.29
N LYS A 54 2.48 -12.08 -2.20
CA LYS A 54 1.96 -11.51 -0.94
C LYS A 54 2.77 -10.33 -0.39
N ASP A 55 4.02 -10.15 -0.81
CA ASP A 55 4.88 -9.09 -0.32
C ASP A 55 4.57 -7.78 -1.05
N VAL A 56 3.44 -7.19 -0.69
CA VAL A 56 3.05 -5.83 -1.06
C VAL A 56 2.62 -5.12 0.22
N ARG A 57 3.44 -4.18 0.70
CA ARG A 57 3.34 -3.61 2.06
C ARG A 57 3.83 -2.17 2.16
N ASP A 58 3.72 -1.62 3.37
CA ASP A 58 4.23 -0.31 3.77
C ASP A 58 3.60 0.86 2.99
N PRO A 59 2.26 1.06 3.13
CA PRO A 59 1.58 2.11 2.41
C PRO A 59 2.00 3.50 2.90
N LYS A 60 2.48 4.33 1.96
CA LYS A 60 2.73 5.76 2.16
C LYS A 60 1.68 6.56 1.41
N VAL A 61 1.02 7.50 2.08
CA VAL A 61 -0.05 8.33 1.51
C VAL A 61 0.31 9.81 1.54
N TRP A 62 0.01 10.52 0.45
CA TRP A 62 0.13 11.97 0.35
C TRP A 62 -0.94 12.56 -0.57
N GLN A 63 -1.08 13.88 -0.54
CA GLN A 63 -1.91 14.62 -1.49
C GLN A 63 -1.01 15.36 -2.48
N GLY A 64 -1.23 15.15 -3.77
CA GLY A 64 -0.52 15.84 -4.83
C GLY A 64 -0.96 17.30 -4.97
N LYS A 65 -0.14 18.09 -5.67
CA LYS A 65 -0.44 19.51 -5.95
C LYS A 65 -1.72 19.71 -6.78
N ASN A 66 -2.18 18.67 -7.46
CA ASN A 66 -3.44 18.63 -8.21
C ASN A 66 -4.66 18.33 -7.34
N GLY A 67 -4.50 18.20 -6.02
CA GLY A 67 -5.57 17.89 -5.07
C GLY A 67 -5.93 16.41 -4.97
N ARG A 68 -5.36 15.55 -5.82
CA ARG A 68 -5.58 14.10 -5.80
C ARG A 68 -4.75 13.44 -4.71
N TYR A 69 -5.22 12.30 -4.21
CA TYR A 69 -4.51 11.52 -3.21
C TYR A 69 -3.74 10.39 -3.88
N TYR A 70 -2.55 10.12 -3.37
CA TYR A 70 -1.69 9.07 -3.87
C TYR A 70 -1.28 8.16 -2.72
N LEU A 71 -1.16 6.88 -3.03
CA LEU A 71 -0.68 5.85 -2.13
C LEU A 71 0.36 5.03 -2.86
N MET A 72 1.54 4.86 -2.25
CA MET A 72 2.57 3.96 -2.76
C MET A 72 2.83 2.83 -1.79
N VAL A 73 3.20 1.67 -2.32
CA VAL A 73 3.57 0.47 -1.55
C VAL A 73 4.82 -0.16 -2.15
N GLY A 74 5.66 -0.70 -1.27
CA GLY A 74 6.73 -1.60 -1.69
C GLY A 74 6.13 -2.93 -2.12
N ALA A 75 6.61 -3.51 -3.20
CA ALA A 75 6.08 -4.72 -3.79
C ALA A 75 7.18 -5.68 -4.25
N ARG A 76 6.82 -6.95 -4.37
CA ARG A 76 7.62 -7.99 -5.04
C ARG A 76 6.76 -8.67 -6.10
N SER A 77 7.18 -8.56 -7.36
CA SER A 77 6.53 -9.22 -8.48
C SER A 77 6.64 -10.74 -8.38
N ASN A 78 5.80 -11.47 -9.12
CA ASN A 78 5.88 -12.93 -9.22
C ASN A 78 7.21 -13.43 -9.83
N ALA A 79 7.96 -12.55 -10.48
CA ALA A 79 9.32 -12.82 -10.97
C ALA A 79 10.41 -12.62 -9.90
N ASN A 80 10.03 -12.34 -8.63
CA ASN A 80 10.94 -12.04 -7.52
C ASN A 80 11.80 -10.78 -7.74
N ILE A 81 11.21 -9.76 -8.37
CA ILE A 81 11.85 -8.46 -8.58
C ILE A 81 11.10 -7.43 -7.74
N GLY A 82 11.85 -6.60 -7.00
CA GLY A 82 11.31 -5.49 -6.23
C GLY A 82 10.65 -4.42 -7.09
N ASP A 83 9.58 -3.83 -6.58
CA ASP A 83 8.82 -2.82 -7.30
C ASP A 83 8.16 -1.82 -6.34
N ILE A 84 7.68 -0.69 -6.89
CA ILE A 84 6.90 0.32 -6.18
C ILE A 84 5.60 0.50 -6.94
N LEU A 85 4.47 0.19 -6.31
CA LEU A 85 3.16 0.40 -6.92
C LEU A 85 2.56 1.72 -6.48
N ILE A 86 1.92 2.42 -7.40
CA ILE A 86 1.17 3.65 -7.11
C ILE A 86 -0.32 3.43 -7.33
N TYR A 87 -1.09 3.95 -6.39
CA TYR A 87 -2.52 4.09 -6.43
C TYR A 87 -2.88 5.57 -6.38
N GLU A 88 -4.01 5.93 -6.98
CA GLU A 88 -4.57 7.28 -6.95
C GLU A 88 -6.03 7.24 -6.48
N SER A 89 -6.46 8.31 -5.80
CA SER A 89 -7.83 8.52 -5.41
C SER A 89 -8.22 9.99 -5.57
N GLU A 90 -9.43 10.26 -6.06
CA GLU A 90 -10.01 11.61 -6.05
C GLU A 90 -10.75 11.93 -4.74
N ASN A 91 -11.28 10.91 -4.07
CA ASN A 91 -12.19 11.05 -2.92
C ASN A 91 -11.65 10.43 -1.62
N PHE A 92 -10.38 10.01 -1.62
CA PHE A 92 -9.64 9.43 -0.48
C PHE A 92 -10.08 8.02 -0.04
N SER A 93 -11.24 7.54 -0.49
CA SER A 93 -11.79 6.24 -0.11
C SER A 93 -11.73 5.20 -1.23
N GLN A 94 -11.80 5.62 -2.50
CA GLN A 94 -11.75 4.74 -3.66
C GLN A 94 -10.42 4.90 -4.38
N TRP A 95 -9.65 3.81 -4.45
CA TRP A 95 -8.29 3.81 -4.96
C TRP A 95 -8.18 3.01 -6.25
N GLN A 96 -7.56 3.59 -7.26
CA GLN A 96 -7.26 2.95 -8.53
C GLN A 96 -5.76 2.66 -8.62
N LEU A 97 -5.40 1.42 -8.95
CA LEU A 97 -4.01 1.06 -9.26
C LEU A 97 -3.60 1.72 -10.59
N HIS A 98 -2.53 2.50 -10.57
CA HIS A 98 -1.88 3.02 -11.78
C HIS A 98 -0.85 2.03 -12.34
N GLY A 99 -0.22 1.25 -11.46
CA GLY A 99 0.80 0.27 -11.83
C GLY A 99 2.13 0.53 -11.13
N SER A 100 3.22 0.08 -11.75
CA SER A 100 4.59 0.29 -11.27
C SER A 100 5.04 1.72 -11.53
N LEU A 101 5.53 2.41 -10.49
CA LEU A 101 6.13 3.74 -10.59
C LEU A 101 7.44 3.70 -11.39
N ILE A 102 8.16 2.59 -11.30
CA ILE A 102 9.50 2.43 -11.86
C ILE A 102 9.47 1.44 -13.00
N GLU A 103 8.35 1.18 -13.68
CA GLU A 103 8.24 0.12 -14.69
C GLU A 103 9.36 0.18 -15.74
N GLY A 104 10.05 -0.94 -15.98
CA GLY A 104 11.20 -0.99 -16.89
C GLY A 104 12.47 -0.24 -16.45
N GLU A 105 12.41 0.60 -15.41
CA GLU A 105 13.54 1.38 -14.89
C GLU A 105 14.33 0.65 -13.81
N LEU A 106 15.58 1.03 -13.55
CA LEU A 106 16.37 0.52 -12.39
C LEU A 106 16.48 -1.02 -12.29
N THR A 107 16.32 -1.76 -13.40
CA THR A 107 16.19 -3.24 -13.41
C THR A 107 17.33 -3.96 -12.70
N ASP A 108 18.53 -3.38 -12.71
CA ASP A 108 19.74 -3.99 -12.17
C ASP A 108 19.88 -3.80 -10.64
N ILE A 109 19.08 -2.91 -10.04
CA ILE A 109 19.20 -2.52 -8.62
C ILE A 109 17.91 -2.70 -7.80
N ARG A 110 16.80 -3.10 -8.41
CA ARG A 110 15.53 -3.37 -7.70
C ARG A 110 15.62 -4.50 -6.67
N GLY A 111 16.59 -5.40 -6.85
CA GLY A 111 16.78 -6.55 -5.98
C GLY A 111 15.54 -7.44 -5.89
N TYR A 112 15.49 -8.25 -4.83
CA TYR A 112 14.41 -9.20 -4.58
C TYR A 112 13.11 -8.53 -4.11
N MET A 113 13.20 -7.39 -3.43
CA MET A 113 12.08 -6.66 -2.86
C MET A 113 12.46 -5.20 -2.57
N ILE A 114 11.52 -4.29 -2.77
CA ILE A 114 11.59 -2.92 -2.24
C ILE A 114 10.67 -2.81 -1.02
N GLU A 115 11.20 -2.30 0.10
CA GLU A 115 10.49 -2.09 1.36
C GLU A 115 10.48 -0.62 1.75
N CYS A 116 9.47 -0.19 2.51
CA CYS A 116 9.36 1.16 3.06
C CYS A 116 9.66 2.30 2.05
N PRO A 117 9.06 2.32 0.85
CA PRO A 117 9.37 3.38 -0.12
C PRO A 117 8.76 4.72 0.33
N ASP A 118 9.46 5.84 0.10
CA ASP A 118 9.04 7.21 0.43
C ASP A 118 9.41 8.20 -0.68
#